data_AF-A0A7S2GD83-F1
#
_entry.id   AF-A0A7S2GD83-F1
#
_cell.length_a   1.000
_cell.length_b   1.000
_cell.length_c   1.000
_cell.angle_alpha   90.00
_cell.angle_beta   90.00
_cell.angle_gamma   90.00
#
_symmetry.space_group_name_H-M   'P 1'
#
loop_
_entity.id
_entity.type
_entity.pdbx_description
1 polymer ?
#
loop_
_entity_poly.entity_id
_entity_poly.type
_entity_poly.pdbx_seq_one_letter_code
_entity_poly.pdbx_strand_id
1 'polypeptide(L)'
;STYEGSPGSRGLLQYDLWGVTPTDRWDWADLKAKMAQYGLRNSLLLAPMPTASTAQILGNNESTEPFTSNMYNRRVLAGEFAVVNKHLLKDLIGRGLWTTEVRNQMMADQGSIQRIACIPKDVKDLYKTVWE
;
A
#
# COMPACT_ATOMS: atom_id res chain seq x y z
N SER A 1 14.96 -14.07 -30.29
CA SER A 1 14.34 -14.13 -28.95
C SER A 1 15.41 -14.58 -27.97
N THR A 2 15.54 -13.94 -26.80
CA THR A 2 16.51 -14.33 -25.74
C THR A 2 15.86 -15.15 -24.63
N TYR A 3 14.70 -15.75 -24.90
CA TYR A 3 13.99 -16.61 -23.95
C TYR A 3 14.73 -17.92 -23.69
N GLU A 4 15.22 -18.58 -24.74
CA GLU A 4 16.01 -19.81 -24.61
C GLU A 4 17.28 -19.58 -23.78
N GLY A 5 17.51 -20.42 -22.77
CA GLY A 5 18.60 -20.29 -21.81
C GLY A 5 18.27 -19.40 -20.59
N SER A 6 17.15 -18.66 -20.61
CA SER A 6 16.69 -17.91 -19.44
C SER A 6 16.23 -18.85 -18.31
N PRO A 7 16.18 -18.39 -17.04
CA PRO A 7 15.52 -19.14 -15.96
C PRO A 7 14.07 -19.54 -16.30
N GLY A 8 13.31 -18.64 -16.93
CA GLY A 8 11.93 -18.90 -17.35
C GLY A 8 11.81 -20.09 -18.32
N SER A 9 12.73 -20.20 -19.30
CA SER A 9 12.77 -21.35 -20.22
C SER A 9 13.06 -22.68 -19.54
N ARG A 10 13.66 -22.66 -18.34
CA ARG A 10 13.93 -23.83 -17.49
C ARG A 10 12.81 -24.10 -16.47
N GLY A 11 11.67 -23.39 -16.58
CA GLY A 11 10.54 -23.51 -15.65
C GLY A 11 10.79 -22.88 -14.28
N LEU A 12 11.81 -22.03 -14.14
CA LEU A 12 12.11 -21.31 -12.89
C LEU A 12 11.44 -19.94 -12.89
N LEU A 13 10.61 -19.69 -11.88
CA LEU A 13 9.97 -18.41 -11.60
C LEU A 13 10.68 -17.70 -10.44
N GLN A 14 10.32 -16.44 -10.20
CA GLN A 14 10.99 -15.60 -9.21
C GLN A 14 11.06 -16.22 -7.81
N TYR A 15 9.98 -16.88 -7.35
CA TYR A 15 9.99 -17.53 -6.03
C TYR A 15 10.94 -18.73 -5.96
N ASP A 16 11.14 -19.46 -7.07
CA ASP A 16 12.11 -20.56 -7.12
C ASP A 16 13.54 -20.03 -6.94
N LEU A 17 13.84 -18.88 -7.54
CA LEU A 17 15.14 -18.21 -7.41
C LEU A 17 15.42 -17.72 -5.98
N TRP A 18 14.37 -17.54 -5.17
CA TRP A 18 14.44 -17.14 -3.77
C TRP A 18 14.32 -18.34 -2.81
N GLY A 19 14.13 -19.56 -3.32
CA GLY A 19 13.91 -20.76 -2.50
C GLY A 19 12.60 -20.74 -1.72
N VAL A 20 11.60 -19.97 -2.18
CA VAL A 20 10.31 -19.79 -1.50
C VAL A 20 9.26 -20.71 -2.11
N THR A 21 8.49 -21.41 -1.27
CA THR A 21 7.29 -22.14 -1.69
C THR A 21 6.08 -21.19 -1.65
N PRO A 22 5.37 -20.97 -2.77
CA PRO A 22 4.16 -20.14 -2.78
C PRO A 22 3.04 -20.72 -1.92
N THR A 23 2.04 -19.89 -1.60
CA THR A 23 0.78 -20.38 -1.05
C THR A 23 0.00 -21.17 -2.09
N ASP A 24 -1.00 -21.94 -1.62
CA ASP A 24 -1.89 -22.80 -2.44
C ASP A 24 -3.00 -22.03 -3.17
N ARG A 25 -2.97 -20.69 -3.15
CA ARG A 25 -4.00 -19.85 -3.78
C ARG A 25 -4.09 -20.05 -5.30
N TRP A 26 -2.99 -20.43 -5.96
CA TRP A 26 -2.91 -20.56 -7.42
C TRP A 26 -2.20 -21.85 -7.83
N ASP A 27 -2.65 -22.45 -8.94
CA ASP A 27 -1.99 -23.63 -9.53
C ASP A 27 -0.76 -23.21 -10.36
N TRP A 28 0.39 -23.22 -9.70
CA TRP A 28 1.67 -22.92 -10.34
C TRP A 28 2.17 -24.04 -11.26
N ALA A 29 1.70 -25.28 -11.08
CA ALA A 29 2.13 -26.41 -11.90
C ALA A 29 1.52 -26.31 -13.30
N ASP A 30 0.21 -26.02 -13.38
CA ASP A 30 -0.47 -25.73 -14.66
C ASP A 30 0.16 -24.53 -15.39
N LEU A 31 0.47 -23.45 -14.67
CA LEU A 31 1.14 -22.29 -15.26
C LEU A 31 2.53 -22.66 -15.83
N LYS A 32 3.34 -23.41 -15.07
CA LYS A 32 4.67 -23.86 -15.53
C LYS A 32 4.57 -24.79 -16.74
N ALA A 33 3.54 -25.65 -16.81
CA ALA A 33 3.28 -26.49 -17.98
C ALA A 33 2.97 -25.64 -19.24
N LYS A 34 2.13 -24.61 -19.10
CA LYS A 34 1.85 -23.65 -20.18
C LYS A 34 3.09 -22.86 -20.60
N MET A 35 3.91 -22.43 -19.65
CA MET A 35 5.18 -21.77 -19.93
C MET A 35 6.16 -22.66 -20.69
N ALA A 36 6.20 -23.96 -20.38
CA ALA A 36 7.02 -24.93 -21.10
C ALA A 36 6.53 -25.12 -22.56
N GLN A 37 5.21 -25.07 -22.79
CA GLN A 37 4.64 -25.24 -24.13
C GLN A 37 4.75 -23.98 -25.00
N TYR A 38 4.47 -22.80 -24.44
CA TYR A 38 4.29 -21.57 -25.22
C TYR A 38 5.36 -20.51 -24.99
N GLY A 39 6.18 -20.67 -23.95
CA GLY A 39 7.14 -19.67 -23.52
C GLY A 39 6.50 -18.43 -22.88
N LEU A 40 7.34 -17.42 -22.63
CA LEU A 40 6.93 -16.10 -22.17
C LEU A 40 7.24 -15.04 -23.22
N ARG A 41 6.34 -14.07 -23.39
CA ARG A 41 6.56 -12.97 -24.33
C ARG A 41 7.52 -11.91 -23.79
N ASN A 42 7.47 -11.66 -22.47
CA ASN A 42 8.22 -10.62 -21.80
C ASN A 42 9.29 -11.27 -20.89
N SER A 43 10.49 -10.68 -20.85
CA SER A 43 11.59 -11.17 -20.01
C SER A 43 11.37 -10.84 -18.52
N LEU A 44 10.78 -9.69 -18.23
CA LEU A 44 10.43 -9.20 -16.89
C LEU A 44 9.02 -8.58 -16.93
N LEU A 45 8.28 -8.69 -15.82
CA LEU A 45 6.87 -8.27 -15.74
C LEU A 45 6.55 -7.35 -14.57
N LEU A 46 7.23 -7.50 -13.43
CA LEU A 46 6.87 -6.82 -12.18
C LEU A 46 8.00 -5.92 -11.71
N ALA A 47 7.68 -4.65 -11.48
CA ALA A 47 8.56 -3.66 -10.87
C ALA A 47 7.68 -2.58 -10.21
N PRO A 48 7.33 -2.73 -8.91
CA PRO A 48 6.62 -1.69 -8.17
C PRO A 48 7.44 -0.39 -8.17
N MET A 49 6.85 0.68 -8.70
CA MET A 49 7.49 2.00 -8.83
C MET A 49 6.88 3.01 -7.85
N PRO A 50 7.53 4.17 -7.62
CA PRO A 50 6.87 5.31 -6.98
C PRO A 50 5.64 5.75 -7.80
N THR A 51 4.52 5.95 -7.13
CA THR A 51 3.24 6.29 -7.77
C THR A 51 2.70 7.66 -7.37
N ALA A 52 3.54 8.55 -6.84
CA ALA A 52 3.18 9.88 -6.33
C ALA A 52 1.99 10.55 -7.06
N SER A 53 2.12 10.82 -8.37
CA SER A 53 1.09 11.54 -9.13
C SER A 53 -0.17 10.70 -9.38
N THR A 54 -0.02 9.43 -9.75
CA THR A 54 -1.16 8.56 -10.13
C THR A 54 -1.95 8.13 -8.90
N ALA A 55 -1.29 7.84 -7.77
CA ALA A 55 -1.92 7.58 -6.49
C ALA A 55 -2.69 8.80 -5.99
N GLN A 56 -2.13 10.01 -6.15
CA GLN A 56 -2.84 11.24 -5.80
C GLN A 56 -4.11 11.46 -6.62
N ILE A 57 -4.07 11.19 -7.94
CA ILE A 57 -5.25 11.28 -8.82
C ILE A 57 -6.34 10.30 -8.37
N LEU A 58 -5.97 9.06 -8.01
CA LEU A 58 -6.91 8.03 -7.55
C LEU A 58 -7.27 8.17 -6.06
N GLY A 59 -6.62 9.07 -5.32
CA GLY A 59 -6.80 9.24 -3.89
C GLY A 59 -6.35 8.03 -3.05
N ASN A 60 -5.29 7.35 -3.49
CA ASN A 60 -4.66 6.21 -2.80
C ASN A 60 -3.37 6.66 -2.08
N ASN A 61 -2.87 5.81 -1.18
CA ASN A 61 -1.51 5.97 -0.66
C ASN A 61 -0.48 5.59 -1.74
N GLU A 62 0.76 6.07 -1.57
CA GLU A 62 1.81 5.83 -2.53
C GLU A 62 2.33 4.39 -2.49
N SER A 63 2.45 3.77 -3.66
CA SER A 63 3.09 2.48 -3.89
C SER A 63 2.69 1.42 -2.85
N THR A 64 3.67 0.70 -2.32
CA THR A 64 3.52 -0.29 -1.24
C THR A 64 3.86 0.31 0.13
N GLU A 65 3.86 1.63 0.27
CA GLU A 65 4.29 2.30 1.49
C GLU A 65 3.17 2.35 2.54
N PRO A 66 3.51 2.32 3.84
CA PRO A 66 2.58 2.71 4.90
C PRO A 66 2.14 4.17 4.76
N PHE A 67 1.07 4.56 5.46
CA PHE A 67 0.68 5.97 5.50
C PHE A 67 1.75 6.80 6.22
N THR A 68 2.31 7.80 5.54
CA THR A 68 3.31 8.71 6.13
C THR A 68 2.71 9.56 7.26
N SER A 69 1.44 9.95 7.11
CA SER A 69 0.68 10.65 8.13
C SER A 69 -0.82 10.44 7.92
N ASN A 70 -1.61 10.41 9.00
CA ASN A 70 -3.07 10.40 8.88
C ASN A 70 -3.65 11.79 8.60
N MET A 71 -2.81 12.84 8.52
CA MET A 71 -3.26 14.18 8.16
C MET A 71 -2.17 14.92 7.38
N TYR A 72 -2.49 15.34 6.16
CA TYR A 72 -1.56 16.00 5.26
C TYR A 72 -2.16 17.28 4.66
N ASN A 73 -1.31 18.26 4.38
CA ASN A 73 -1.75 19.51 3.76
C ASN A 73 -1.70 19.39 2.23
N ARG A 74 -2.83 19.66 1.60
CA ARG A 74 -2.96 19.75 0.15
C ARG A 74 -2.99 21.21 -0.28
N ARG A 75 -1.99 21.63 -1.06
CA ARG A 75 -1.96 22.95 -1.70
C ARG A 75 -2.77 22.94 -2.99
N VAL A 76 -3.68 23.90 -3.14
CA VAL A 76 -4.42 24.20 -4.38
C VAL A 76 -4.35 25.71 -4.64
N LEU A 77 -4.77 26.15 -5.83
CA LEU A 77 -4.78 27.58 -6.19
C LEU A 77 -5.59 28.45 -5.21
N ALA A 78 -6.59 27.86 -4.55
CA ALA A 78 -7.45 28.52 -3.57
C ALA A 78 -6.91 28.51 -2.12
N GLY A 79 -5.74 27.92 -1.86
CA GLY A 79 -5.13 27.86 -0.52
C GLY A 79 -4.61 26.47 -0.11
N GLU A 80 -4.27 26.32 1.16
CA GLU A 80 -3.87 25.04 1.76
C GLU A 80 -5.05 24.42 2.52
N PHE A 81 -5.31 23.14 2.28
CA PHE A 81 -6.37 22.39 2.95
C PHE A 81 -5.77 21.21 3.70
N ALA A 82 -6.05 21.10 5.00
CA ALA A 82 -5.72 19.92 5.78
C ALA A 82 -6.67 18.77 5.40
N VAL A 83 -6.12 17.71 4.82
CA VAL A 83 -6.81 16.50 4.43
C VAL A 83 -6.47 15.39 5.43
N VAL A 84 -7.50 14.79 6.02
CA VAL A 84 -7.35 13.65 6.92
C VAL A 84 -7.46 12.36 6.11
N ASN A 85 -6.77 11.30 6.52
CA ASN A 85 -6.92 9.96 5.96
C ASN A 85 -8.41 9.59 5.95
N LYS A 86 -8.96 9.41 4.74
CA LYS A 86 -10.39 9.16 4.50
C LYS A 86 -10.89 7.91 5.26
N HIS A 87 -10.02 6.93 5.45
CA HIS A 87 -10.35 5.69 6.18
C HIS A 87 -10.49 5.98 7.67
N LEU A 88 -9.48 6.62 8.28
CA LEU A 88 -9.51 7.01 9.69
C LEU A 88 -10.70 7.93 10.00
N LEU A 89 -10.96 8.92 9.15
CA LEU A 89 -12.07 9.85 9.34
C LEU A 89 -13.40 9.11 9.37
N LYS A 90 -13.60 8.15 8.46
CA LYS A 90 -14.81 7.32 8.42
C LYS A 90 -14.98 6.49 9.69
N ASP A 91 -13.90 5.90 10.18
CA ASP A 91 -13.92 5.06 11.38
C ASP A 91 -14.17 5.89 12.66
N LEU A 92 -13.56 7.08 12.75
CA LEU A 92 -13.80 8.00 13.88
C LEU A 92 -15.23 8.53 13.88
N ILE A 93 -15.80 8.89 12.72
CA ILE A 93 -17.20 9.31 12.61
C ILE A 93 -18.14 8.15 12.96
N GLY A 94 -17.89 6.95 12.43
CA GLY A 94 -18.71 5.76 12.70
C GLY A 94 -18.74 5.37 14.19
N ARG A 95 -17.70 5.72 14.94
CA ARG A 95 -17.60 5.51 16.39
C ARG A 95 -17.99 6.72 17.24
N GLY A 96 -18.41 7.83 16.63
CA GLY A 96 -18.75 9.07 17.35
C GLY A 96 -17.55 9.73 18.03
N LEU A 97 -16.33 9.44 17.58
CA LEU A 97 -15.07 9.94 18.17
C LEU A 97 -14.54 11.18 17.44
N TRP A 98 -15.10 11.52 16.28
CA TRP A 98 -14.66 12.68 15.50
C TRP A 98 -15.16 13.98 16.12
N THR A 99 -14.23 14.70 16.77
CA THR A 99 -14.50 15.97 17.45
C THR A 99 -13.45 17.02 17.05
N THR A 100 -13.74 18.30 17.33
CA THR A 100 -12.80 19.40 17.06
C THR A 100 -11.51 19.23 17.87
N GLU A 101 -11.61 18.71 19.08
CA GLU A 101 -10.50 18.41 19.98
C GLU A 101 -9.59 17.32 19.39
N VAL A 102 -10.18 16.24 18.86
CA VAL A 102 -9.43 15.18 18.18
C VAL A 102 -8.71 15.73 16.95
N ARG A 103 -9.39 16.54 16.14
CA ARG A 103 -8.78 17.18 14.97
C ARG A 103 -7.59 18.07 15.36
N ASN A 104 -7.74 18.88 16.40
CA ASN A 104 -6.68 19.76 16.88
C ASN A 104 -5.49 18.98 17.45
N GLN A 105 -5.76 17.89 18.17
CA GLN A 105 -4.71 17.02 18.69
C GLN A 105 -3.96 16.30 17.56
N MET A 106 -4.66 15.83 16.52
CA MET A 106 -4.03 15.28 15.32
C MET A 106 -3.14 16.32 14.63
N MET A 107 -3.54 17.59 14.59
CA MET A 107 -2.69 18.67 14.07
C MET A 107 -1.43 18.88 14.91
N ALA A 108 -1.56 18.87 16.24
CA ALA A 108 -0.43 18.99 17.16
C ALA A 108 0.53 17.80 17.09
N ASP A 109 0.00 16.59 16.91
CA ASP A 109 0.76 15.33 16.83
C ASP A 109 1.17 14.97 15.38
N GLN A 110 1.14 15.95 14.45
CA GLN A 110 1.57 15.79 13.05
C GLN A 110 0.90 14.63 12.30
N GLY A 111 -0.35 14.35 12.65
CA GLY A 111 -1.20 13.31 12.09
C GLY A 111 -1.02 11.92 12.70
N SER A 112 -0.26 11.79 13.80
CA SER A 112 -0.35 10.61 14.67
C SER A 112 -1.64 10.65 15.50
N ILE A 113 -2.18 9.47 15.79
CA ILE A 113 -3.32 9.30 16.70
C ILE A 113 -2.97 8.58 18.00
N GLN A 114 -1.71 8.18 18.18
CA GLN A 114 -1.30 7.29 19.29
C GLN A 114 -1.50 7.93 20.66
N ARG A 115 -1.29 9.25 20.75
CA ARG A 115 -1.38 10.03 21.98
C ARG A 115 -2.81 10.50 22.32
N ILE A 116 -3.76 10.29 21.41
CA ILE A 116 -5.15 10.73 21.61
C ILE A 116 -5.87 9.75 22.53
N ALA A 117 -6.18 10.18 23.75
CA ALA A 117 -6.68 9.28 24.80
C ALA A 117 -8.04 8.63 24.48
N CYS A 118 -8.94 9.35 23.80
CA CYS A 118 -10.29 8.85 23.47
C CYS A 118 -10.30 7.81 22.33
N ILE A 119 -9.19 7.64 21.59
CA ILE A 119 -9.12 6.69 20.49
C ILE A 119 -8.76 5.29 21.03
N PRO A 120 -9.59 4.27 20.76
CA PRO A 120 -9.35 2.89 21.15
C PRO A 120 -8.05 2.30 20.57
N LYS A 121 -7.51 1.29 21.25
CA LYS A 121 -6.23 0.64 20.88
C LYS A 121 -6.29 -0.01 19.50
N ASP A 122 -7.39 -0.64 19.13
CA ASP A 122 -7.56 -1.28 17.82
C ASP A 122 -7.45 -0.27 16.65
N VAL A 123 -8.01 0.93 16.83
CA VAL A 123 -7.89 2.02 15.84
C VAL A 123 -6.46 2.55 15.80
N LYS A 124 -5.83 2.73 16.97
CA LYS A 124 -4.42 3.15 17.06
C LYS A 124 -3.48 2.17 16.38
N ASP A 125 -3.69 0.87 16.57
CA ASP A 125 -2.88 -0.18 15.97
C ASP A 125 -3.04 -0.22 14.44
N LEU A 126 -4.24 0.05 13.93
CA LEU A 126 -4.52 0.06 12.49
C LEU A 126 -3.95 1.29 11.76
N TYR A 127 -4.00 2.46 12.39
CA TYR A 127 -3.61 3.74 11.79
C TYR A 127 -2.26 4.26 12.29
N LYS A 128 -1.33 3.33 12.57
CA LYS A 128 0.08 3.69 12.76
C LYS A 128 0.63 4.34 11.50
N THR A 129 1.44 5.36 11.71
CA THR A 129 2.18 5.99 10.61
C THR A 129 3.48 5.23 10.36
N VAL A 130 4.18 5.53 9.26
CA VAL A 130 5.50 4.95 8.96
C VAL A 130 6.55 5.19 10.05
N TRP A 131 6.30 6.11 10.98
CA TRP A 131 7.21 6.49 12.06
C TRP A 131 6.96 5.73 13.38
N GLU A 132 6.00 4.79 13.42
CA GLU A 132 5.48 4.13 14.63
C GLU A 132 5.40 2.60 14.51
#